data_AF-A0AB94IYD8-F1
#
_entry.id   AF-A0AB94IYD8-F1
#
_cell.length_a   1.000
_cell.length_b   1.000
_cell.length_c   1.000
_cell.angle_alpha   90.00
_cell.angle_beta   90.00
_cell.angle_gamma   90.00
#
_symmetry.space_group_name_H-M   'P 1'
#
loop_
_entity.id
_entity.type
_entity.pdbx_description
1 polymer ?
#
loop_
_entity_poly.entity_id
_entity_poly.type
_entity_poly.pdbx_seq_one_letter_code
_entity_poly.pdbx_strand_id
1 'polypeptide(L)'
;MGIRTKEQQMAQAAFERVQGRNSGFEEYSSFALAFPSLVHSCGLAQALAFAQAKGRADYLSDLENVLGEGGDLCARSREAEVMEYMRLSRRALAASSWIKRYCQAKGGN
;
A
#
# COMPACT_ATOMS: atom_id res chain seq x y z
N MET A 1 5.56 -16.96 21.19
CA MET A 1 5.42 -16.34 19.85
C MET A 1 6.50 -15.26 19.75
N GLY A 2 7.45 -15.38 18.82
CA GLY A 2 8.60 -14.48 18.75
C GLY A 2 8.19 -13.03 18.41
N ILE A 3 8.90 -12.05 18.95
CA ILE A 3 8.70 -10.62 18.63
C ILE A 3 8.96 -10.42 17.14
N ARG A 4 8.00 -9.82 16.42
CA ARG A 4 8.13 -9.46 15.00
C ARG A 4 8.25 -7.95 14.84
N THR A 5 9.11 -7.51 13.94
CA THR A 5 9.23 -6.09 13.61
C THR A 5 8.03 -5.61 12.77
N LYS A 6 7.78 -4.31 12.75
CA LYS A 6 6.74 -3.72 11.89
C LYS A 6 6.95 -4.04 10.41
N GLU A 7 8.20 -4.04 9.95
CA GLU A 7 8.57 -4.46 8.59
C GLU A 7 8.22 -5.93 8.32
N GLN A 8 8.52 -6.84 9.26
CA GLN A 8 8.15 -8.25 9.11
C GLN A 8 6.63 -8.47 9.11
N GLN A 9 5.87 -7.63 9.82
CA GLN A 9 4.41 -7.65 9.79
C GLN A 9 3.88 -7.17 8.43
N MET A 10 4.39 -6.04 7.92
CA MET A 10 4.02 -5.52 6.60
C MET A 10 4.34 -6.51 5.48
N ALA A 11 5.54 -7.09 5.48
CA ALA A 11 5.95 -8.07 4.48
C ALA A 11 5.00 -9.27 4.42
N GLN A 12 4.65 -9.83 5.59
CA GLN A 12 3.73 -10.96 5.66
C GLN A 12 2.32 -10.60 5.19
N ALA A 13 1.77 -9.47 5.65
CA ALA A 13 0.46 -9.02 5.23
C ALA A 13 0.42 -8.78 3.71
N ALA A 14 1.46 -8.17 3.15
CA ALA A 14 1.55 -7.92 1.71
C ALA A 14 1.64 -9.22 0.91
N PHE A 15 2.43 -10.20 1.39
CA PHE A 15 2.52 -11.52 0.77
C PHE A 15 1.16 -12.21 0.72
N GLU A 16 0.43 -12.24 1.83
CA GLU A 16 -0.89 -12.88 1.92
C GLU A 16 -1.90 -12.25 0.92
N ARG A 17 -1.92 -10.91 0.82
CA ARG A 17 -2.82 -10.21 -0.11
C ARG A 17 -2.48 -10.44 -1.58
N VAL A 18 -1.19 -10.44 -1.92
CA VAL A 18 -0.75 -10.63 -3.31
C VAL A 18 -0.88 -12.09 -3.72
N GLN A 19 -0.46 -13.03 -2.87
CA GLN A 19 -0.44 -14.44 -3.19
C GLN A 19 -1.86 -15.01 -3.34
N GLY A 20 -2.80 -14.59 -2.47
CA GLY A 20 -4.19 -15.04 -2.52
C GLY A 20 -5.01 -14.52 -3.71
N ARG A 21 -4.50 -13.54 -4.47
CA ARG A 21 -5.22 -12.91 -5.57
C ARG A 21 -5.08 -13.71 -6.88
N ASN A 22 -6.15 -14.37 -7.32
CA ASN A 22 -6.15 -15.16 -8.57
C ASN A 22 -6.78 -14.43 -9.75
N SER A 23 -7.77 -13.57 -9.51
CA SER A 23 -8.46 -12.78 -10.54
C SER A 23 -7.99 -11.32 -10.53
N GLY A 24 -7.94 -10.69 -11.69
CA GLY A 24 -7.59 -9.26 -11.82
C GLY A 24 -6.16 -8.92 -11.38
N PHE A 25 -5.27 -9.92 -11.31
CA PHE A 25 -3.90 -9.73 -10.82
C PHE A 25 -3.08 -8.81 -11.73
N GLU A 26 -3.22 -8.91 -13.06
CA GLU A 26 -2.45 -8.06 -13.98
C GLU A 26 -2.73 -6.58 -13.79
N GLU A 27 -4.02 -6.20 -13.78
CA GLU A 27 -4.45 -4.83 -13.53
C GLU A 27 -4.08 -4.39 -12.10
N TYR A 28 -4.23 -5.29 -11.12
CA TYR A 28 -3.80 -5.06 -9.74
C TYR A 28 -2.31 -4.68 -9.68
N SER A 29 -1.48 -5.58 -10.23
CA SER A 29 -0.03 -5.52 -10.27
C SER A 29 0.44 -4.26 -10.97
N SER A 30 -0.05 -3.96 -12.18
CA SER A 30 0.33 -2.77 -12.95
C SER A 30 0.25 -1.48 -12.12
N PHE A 31 -0.85 -1.29 -11.37
CA PHE A 31 -1.00 -0.15 -10.49
C PHE A 31 -0.10 -0.23 -9.24
N ALA A 32 -0.01 -1.41 -8.60
CA ALA A 32 0.83 -1.62 -7.43
C ALA A 32 2.32 -1.34 -7.71
N LEU A 33 2.80 -1.63 -8.92
CA LEU A 33 4.17 -1.34 -9.35
C LEU A 33 4.45 0.17 -9.44
N ALA A 34 3.44 0.94 -9.85
CA ALA A 34 3.54 2.39 -10.06
C ALA A 34 3.27 3.21 -8.79
N PHE A 35 2.45 2.70 -7.87
CA PHE A 35 1.98 3.48 -6.72
C PHE A 35 3.09 4.04 -5.80
N PRO A 36 4.17 3.31 -5.45
CA PRO A 36 5.26 3.90 -4.67
C PRO A 36 5.89 5.12 -5.34
N SER A 37 6.01 5.10 -6.67
CA SER A 37 6.50 6.24 -7.44
C SER A 37 5.52 7.41 -7.39
N LEU A 38 4.21 7.16 -7.47
CA LEU A 38 3.18 8.21 -7.30
C LEU A 38 3.30 8.89 -5.94
N VAL A 39 3.41 8.12 -4.86
CA VAL A 39 3.58 8.68 -3.50
C VAL A 39 4.84 9.55 -3.42
N HIS A 40 5.93 9.15 -4.06
CA HIS A 40 7.17 9.93 -4.07
C HIS A 40 7.05 11.22 -4.90
N SER A 41 6.35 11.18 -6.04
CA SER A 41 6.20 12.32 -6.95
C SER A 41 5.19 13.36 -6.50
N CYS A 42 4.04 12.95 -5.95
CA CYS A 42 2.93 13.86 -5.62
C CYS A 42 2.50 13.81 -4.14
N GLY A 43 3.15 12.98 -3.33
CA GLY A 43 2.80 12.81 -1.92
C GLY A 43 1.64 11.83 -1.71
N LEU A 44 1.46 11.42 -0.45
CA LEU A 44 0.51 10.37 -0.09
C LEU A 44 -0.95 10.78 -0.38
N ALA A 45 -1.36 11.97 0.01
CA ALA A 45 -2.76 12.40 -0.12
C ALA A 45 -3.22 12.40 -1.59
N GLN A 46 -2.39 12.90 -2.51
CA GLN A 46 -2.71 12.93 -3.93
C GLN A 46 -2.65 11.54 -4.57
N ALA A 47 -1.67 10.70 -4.18
CA ALA A 47 -1.59 9.32 -4.67
C ALA A 47 -2.83 8.50 -4.27
N LEU A 48 -3.32 8.66 -3.03
CA LEU A 48 -4.54 8.01 -2.55
C LEU A 48 -5.79 8.53 -3.29
N ALA A 49 -5.92 9.84 -3.47
CA ALA A 49 -7.02 10.41 -4.23
C ALA A 49 -7.04 9.93 -5.70
N PHE A 50 -5.87 9.79 -6.31
CA PHE A 50 -5.74 9.21 -7.66
C PHE A 50 -6.17 7.74 -7.70
N ALA A 51 -5.78 6.93 -6.71
CA ALA A 51 -6.23 5.55 -6.59
C ALA A 51 -7.76 5.45 -6.44
N GLN A 52 -8.37 6.33 -5.64
CA GLN A 52 -9.83 6.43 -5.49
C GLN A 52 -10.50 6.77 -6.83
N ALA A 53 -9.99 7.79 -7.53
CA ALA A 53 -10.52 8.20 -8.83
C ALA A 53 -10.40 7.11 -9.91
N LYS A 54 -9.39 6.23 -9.80
CA LYS A 54 -9.20 5.06 -10.68
C LYS A 54 -10.01 3.83 -10.26
N GLY A 55 -10.86 3.93 -9.22
CA GLY A 55 -11.66 2.80 -8.75
C GLY A 55 -10.84 1.68 -8.09
N ARG A 56 -9.64 1.99 -7.60
CA ARG A 56 -8.70 1.00 -7.03
C ARG A 56 -8.96 0.73 -5.55
N ALA A 57 -10.23 0.50 -5.21
CA ALA A 57 -10.66 0.19 -3.85
C ALA A 57 -9.98 -1.09 -3.31
N ASP A 58 -9.70 -2.04 -4.20
CA ASP A 58 -9.01 -3.28 -3.88
C ASP A 58 -7.56 -3.04 -3.43
N TYR A 59 -6.82 -2.19 -4.13
CA TYR A 59 -5.47 -1.78 -3.77
C TYR A 59 -5.43 -0.96 -2.50
N LEU A 60 -6.37 0.00 -2.35
CA LEU A 60 -6.46 0.84 -1.16
C LEU A 60 -6.72 0.00 0.10
N SER A 61 -7.67 -0.93 0.02
CA SER A 61 -7.96 -1.85 1.12
C SER A 61 -6.74 -2.70 1.48
N ASP A 62 -6.02 -3.25 0.50
CA ASP A 62 -4.81 -4.02 0.78
C ASP A 62 -3.70 -3.15 1.39
N LEU A 63 -3.52 -1.91 0.92
CA LEU A 63 -2.55 -0.97 1.48
C LEU A 63 -2.84 -0.65 2.95
N GLU A 64 -4.11 -0.40 3.31
CA GLU A 64 -4.55 -0.17 4.69
C GLU A 64 -4.29 -1.40 5.58
N ASN A 65 -4.63 -2.58 5.08
CA ASN A 65 -4.39 -3.84 5.77
C ASN A 65 -2.89 -4.08 6.02
N VAL A 66 -2.04 -3.83 5.02
CA VAL A 66 -0.57 -3.96 5.15
C VAL A 66 -0.02 -2.92 6.11
N LEU A 67 -0.51 -1.69 6.06
CA LEU A 67 -0.11 -0.63 6.98
C LEU A 67 -0.38 -1.03 8.44
N GLY A 68 -1.44 -1.82 8.68
CA GLY A 68 -1.82 -2.33 10.00
C GLY A 68 -2.27 -1.23 10.95
N GLU A 69 -2.70 -0.10 10.39
CA GLU A 69 -3.37 0.98 11.13
C GLU A 69 -4.78 1.07 10.57
N GLY A 70 -5.78 0.79 11.40
CA GLY A 70 -7.18 0.90 10.99
C GLY A 70 -7.61 2.34 10.71
N GLY A 71 -8.82 2.48 10.16
CA GLY A 71 -9.42 3.76 9.80
C GLY A 71 -9.21 4.12 8.33
N ASP A 72 -9.92 5.16 7.88
CA ASP A 72 -9.85 5.65 6.49
C ASP A 72 -8.52 6.37 6.25
N LEU A 73 -7.60 5.68 5.56
CA LEU A 73 -6.28 6.19 5.20
C LEU A 73 -6.38 7.44 4.33
N CYS A 74 -7.41 7.56 3.48
CA CYS A 74 -7.60 8.72 2.63
C CYS A 74 -7.98 9.94 3.47
N ALA A 75 -8.92 9.81 4.41
CA ALA A 75 -9.27 10.88 5.34
C ALA A 75 -8.06 11.29 6.20
N ARG A 76 -7.39 10.30 6.83
CA ARG A 76 -6.19 10.54 7.64
C ARG A 76 -5.08 11.24 6.89
N SER A 77 -4.88 10.93 5.61
CA SER A 77 -3.86 11.58 4.79
C SER A 77 -4.13 13.07 4.54
N ARG A 78 -5.39 13.51 4.61
CA ARG A 78 -5.79 14.92 4.39
C ARG A 78 -5.88 15.71 5.70
N GLU A 79 -6.21 15.04 6.79
CA GLU A 79 -6.51 15.68 8.08
C GLU A 79 -5.33 15.61 9.07
N ALA A 80 -4.32 14.78 8.80
CA ALA A 80 -3.18 14.65 9.69
C ALA A 80 -2.33 15.93 9.73
N GLU A 81 -1.96 16.33 10.95
CA GLU A 81 -0.91 17.32 11.20
C GLU A 81 0.42 16.91 10.55
N VAL A 82 1.27 17.89 10.22
CA VAL A 82 2.46 17.70 9.38
C VAL A 82 3.36 16.53 9.83
N MET A 83 3.62 16.40 11.13
CA MET A 83 4.47 15.32 11.65
C MET A 83 3.83 13.94 11.48
N GLU A 84 2.52 13.84 11.71
CA GLU A 84 1.76 12.61 11.54
C GLU A 84 1.61 12.26 10.06
N TYR A 85 1.37 13.26 9.20
CA TYR A 85 1.35 13.08 7.74
C TYR A 85 2.68 12.56 7.21
N MET A 86 3.81 13.11 7.68
CA MET A 86 5.14 12.63 7.30
C MET A 86 5.38 11.18 7.76
N ARG A 87 4.97 10.84 8.99
CA ARG A 87 5.06 9.47 9.50
C ARG A 87 4.20 8.51 8.68
N LEU A 88 2.96 8.89 8.40
CA LEU A 88 2.00 8.13 7.62
C LEU A 88 2.51 7.92 6.18
N SER A 89 3.03 8.97 5.54
CA SER A 89 3.60 8.92 4.19
C SER A 89 4.76 7.94 4.09
N ARG A 90 5.72 7.98 5.04
CA ARG A 90 6.84 7.02 5.07
C ARG A 90 6.37 5.58 5.23
N ARG A 91 5.38 5.35 6.11
CA ARG A 91 4.85 4.00 6.34
C ARG A 91 4.02 3.47 5.18
N ALA A 92 3.19 4.30 4.56
CA ALA A 92 2.44 3.94 3.36
C ALA A 92 3.40 3.63 2.19
N LEU A 93 4.53 4.34 2.10
CA LEU A 93 5.58 4.04 1.12
C LEU A 93 6.25 2.68 1.40
N ALA A 94 6.53 2.34 2.67
CA ALA A 94 7.04 1.03 3.04
C ALA A 94 6.04 -0.11 2.73
N ALA A 95 4.78 0.07 3.11
CA ALA A 95 3.70 -0.89 2.85
C ALA A 95 3.50 -1.13 1.34
N SER A 96 3.38 -0.05 0.54
CA SER A 96 3.24 -0.16 -0.91
C SER A 96 4.47 -0.76 -1.58
N SER A 97 5.68 -0.54 -1.05
CA SER A 97 6.91 -1.17 -1.53
C SER A 97 6.90 -2.69 -1.32
N TRP A 98 6.38 -3.18 -0.20
CA TRP A 98 6.20 -4.63 0.01
C TRP A 98 5.20 -5.24 -0.96
N ILE A 99 4.05 -4.59 -1.17
CA ILE A 99 3.06 -5.04 -2.16
C ILE A 99 3.70 -5.09 -3.55
N LYS A 100 4.41 -4.04 -3.96
CA LYS A 100 5.15 -3.99 -5.23
C LYS A 100 6.09 -5.18 -5.38
N ARG A 101 6.94 -5.45 -4.38
CA ARG A 101 7.92 -6.56 -4.43
C ARG A 101 7.24 -7.90 -4.67
N TYR A 102 6.15 -8.20 -3.96
CA TYR A 102 5.44 -9.46 -4.15
C TYR A 102 4.66 -9.53 -5.47
N CYS A 103 4.13 -8.41 -5.96
CA CYS A 103 3.54 -8.36 -7.30
C CYS A 103 4.58 -8.67 -8.39
N GLN A 104 5.79 -8.12 -8.28
CA GLN A 104 6.89 -8.44 -9.21
C GLN A 104 7.28 -9.92 -9.13
N ALA A 105 7.41 -10.46 -7.92
CA ALA A 105 7.77 -11.86 -7.72
C ALA A 105 6.71 -12.83 -8.29
N LYS A 106 5.41 -12.49 -8.16
CA LYS A 106 4.31 -13.31 -8.67
C LYS A 106 4.10 -13.20 -10.17
N GLY A 107 4.29 -12.00 -10.75
CA GLY A 107 4.11 -11.76 -12.19
C GLY A 107 5.33 -12.06 -13.06
N GLY A 108 6.48 -12.36 -12.45
CA GLY A 108 7.72 -12.76 -13.14
C GLY A 108 7.87 -14.27 -13.37
N ASN A 109 6.88 -15.08 -12.95
CA ASN A 109 6.72 -16.50 -13.28
C ASN A 109 5.72 -16.67 -14.43
#